data_AF-A0A523S5W4-F1
#
_entry.id   AF-A0A523S5W4-F1
#
_cell.length_a   1.000
_cell.length_b   1.000
_cell.length_c   1.000
_cell.angle_alpha   90.00
_cell.angle_beta   90.00
_cell.angle_gamma   90.00
#
_symmetry.space_group_name_H-M   'P 1'
#
loop_
_entity.id
_entity.type
_entity.pdbx_description
1 polymer ?
#
loop_
_entity_poly.entity_id
_entity_poly.type
_entity_poly.pdbx_seq_one_letter_code
_entity_poly.pdbx_strand_id
1 'polypeptide(L)' 'MLLFRIEVFPKRSLPDLRGEALLRDIHDLGIVHIREVRVSDIYSLEGDLSPEELTRICRELVVDPVIQE' A
#
# COMPACT_ATOMS: atom_id res chain seq x y z
N MET A 1 1.41 10.22 22.99
CA MET A 1 1.45 10.23 21.52
C MET A 1 2.13 8.99 21.01
N LEU A 2 1.42 8.23 20.19
CA LEU A 2 1.90 7.03 19.50
C LEU A 2 2.07 7.34 18.01
N LEU A 3 3.00 6.63 17.37
CA LEU A 3 3.18 6.64 15.92
C LEU A 3 2.62 5.34 15.35
N PHE A 4 1.65 5.46 14.45
CA PHE A 4 1.03 4.35 13.73
C PHE A 4 1.52 4.35 12.29
N ARG A 5 1.91 3.17 11.80
CA ARG A 5 2.25 2.94 10.38
C ARG A 5 1.13 2.16 9.74
N ILE A 6 0.43 2.79 8.81
CA ILE A 6 -0.60 2.14 7.98
C ILE A 6 0.05 1.84 6.63
N GLU A 7 -0.12 0.61 6.19
CA GLU A 7 0.32 0.14 4.89
C GLU A 7 -0.91 -0.21 4.07
N VAL A 8 -1.04 0.42 2.90
CA VAL A 8 -2.16 0.24 1.98
C VAL A 8 -1.62 -0.38 0.71
N PHE A 9 -2.26 -1.46 0.26
CA PHE A 9 -1.88 -2.13 -0.98
C PHE A 9 -3.11 -2.64 -1.73
N PRO A 10 -2.99 -2.94 -3.04
CA PRO A 10 -4.08 -3.57 -3.77
C PRO A 10 -4.46 -4.90 -3.12
N LYS A 11 -5.76 -5.19 -3.03
CA LYS A 11 -6.25 -6.47 -2.51
C LYS A 11 -5.54 -7.63 -3.19
N ARG A 12 -5.21 -8.66 -2.43
CA ARG A 12 -4.50 -9.85 -2.96
C ARG A 12 -5.18 -10.55 -4.14
N SER A 13 -6.50 -10.39 -4.29
CA SER A 13 -7.27 -10.93 -5.41
C SER A 13 -7.22 -10.09 -6.68
N LEU A 14 -6.61 -8.90 -6.63
CA LEU A 14 -6.47 -7.95 -7.73
C LEU A 14 -5.00 -7.81 -8.15
N PRO A 15 -4.73 -7.51 -9.43
CA PRO A 15 -3.37 -7.24 -9.88
C PRO A 15 -2.85 -5.91 -9.31
N ASP A 16 -1.56 -5.89 -8.96
CA ASP A 16 -0.85 -4.65 -8.64
C ASP A 16 -0.32 -4.01 -9.94
N LEU A 17 -1.17 -3.20 -10.57
CA LEU A 17 -0.83 -2.53 -11.83
C LEU A 17 0.39 -1.60 -11.70
N ARG A 18 0.63 -1.02 -10.51
CA ARG A 18 1.81 -0.17 -10.24
C ARG A 18 3.06 -1.04 -10.15
N GLY A 19 2.98 -2.17 -9.46
CA GLY A 19 4.04 -3.17 -9.38
C GLY A 19 4.42 -3.74 -10.75
N GLU A 20 3.44 -4.11 -11.57
CA GLU A 20 3.68 -4.63 -12.91
C GLU A 20 4.32 -3.58 -13.85
N ALA A 21 3.90 -2.32 -13.75
CA ALA A 21 4.52 -1.24 -14.52
C ALA A 21 5.98 -1.02 -14.09
N LEU A 22 6.24 -0.96 -12.78
CA LEU A 22 7.58 -0.79 -12.26
C LEU A 22 8.50 -1.98 -12.59
N LEU A 23 7.97 -3.21 -12.61
CA LEU A 23 8.74 -4.39 -13.05
C LEU A 23 9.20 -4.24 -14.51
N ARG A 24 8.33 -3.74 -15.40
CA ARG A 24 8.68 -3.46 -16.81
C ARG A 24 9.78 -2.41 -16.89
N ASP A 25 9.64 -1.30 -16.15
CA ASP A 25 10.66 -0.24 -16.13
C ASP A 25 12.03 -0.77 -15.63
N ILE A 26 12.03 -1.65 -14.61
CA ILE A 26 13.24 -2.31 -14.10
C ILE A 26 13.89 -3.21 -15.17
N HIS A 27 13.09 -3.94 -15.92
CA HIS A 27 13.58 -4.81 -17.01
C HIS A 27 14.13 -3.99 -18.17
N ASP A 28 13.51 -2.85 -18.50
CA ASP A 28 13.98 -1.92 -19.53
C ASP A 28 15.35 -1.33 -19.19
N LEU A 29 15.70 -1.24 -17.90
CA LEU A 29 17.04 -0.87 -17.42
C LEU A 29 18.06 -2.03 -17.47
N GLY A 30 17.67 -3.20 -17.97
CA GLY A 30 18.51 -4.39 -18.08
C GLY A 30 18.57 -5.26 -16.81
N ILE A 31 17.78 -4.93 -15.78
CA ILE A 31 17.76 -5.68 -14.51
C ILE A 31 16.72 -6.81 -14.60
N VAL A 32 17.00 -7.80 -15.44
CA VAL A 32 16.02 -8.83 -15.85
C VAL A 32 15.78 -9.96 -14.84
N HIS A 33 16.55 -10.02 -13.74
CA HIS A 33 16.46 -11.12 -12.77
C HIS A 33 15.37 -10.91 -11.70
N ILE A 34 14.81 -9.70 -11.58
CA ILE A 34 13.68 -9.41 -10.69
C ILE A 34 12.41 -10.01 -11.29
N ARG A 35 11.64 -10.73 -10.47
CA ARG A 35 10.46 -11.50 -10.94
C ARG A 35 9.13 -10.90 -10.53
N GLU A 36 9.11 -10.10 -9.47
CA GLU A 36 7.91 -9.51 -8.92
C GLU A 36 8.28 -8.19 -8.24
N VAL A 37 7.39 -7.21 -8.36
CA VAL A 37 7.47 -5.94 -7.66
C VAL A 37 6.09 -5.67 -7.08
N ARG A 38 6.06 -5.18 -5.83
CA ARG A 38 4.84 -4.77 -5.14
C ARG A 38 4.99 -3.34 -4.69
N VAL A 39 3.93 -2.55 -4.88
CA VAL A 39 3.88 -1.15 -4.52
C VAL A 39 2.81 -0.96 -3.46
N SER A 40 3.21 -0.48 -2.29
CA SER A 40 2.34 -0.09 -1.19
C SER A 40 2.52 1.37 -0.84
N ASP A 41 1.43 2.02 -0.43
CA ASP A 41 1.45 3.38 0.10
C ASP A 41 1.56 3.30 1.63
N ILE A 42 2.50 4.04 2.20
CA ILE A 42 2.78 4.04 3.64
C ILE A 42 2.35 5.38 4.24
N TYR A 43 1.42 5.32 5.19
CA TYR A 43 0.95 6.49 5.94
C TYR A 43 1.44 6.41 7.39
N SER A 44 2.00 7.50 7.88
CA SER A 44 2.39 7.66 9.28
C SER A 44 1.39 8.59 9.97
N LEU A 45 0.68 8.07 10.97
CA LEU A 45 -0.22 8.86 11.81
C LEU A 45 0.37 8.97 13.20
N GLU A 46 0.47 10.20 13.71
CA GLU A 46 0.94 10.46 15.06
C GLU A 46 -0.20 11.05 15.89
N GLY A 47 -0.47 10.48 17.06
CA GLY A 47 -1.54 10.96 17.93
C GLY A 47 -1.88 10.01 19.07
N ASP A 48 -2.82 10.44 19.90
CA ASP A 48 -3.45 9.63 20.94
C ASP A 48 -4.77 9.08 20.40
N LEU A 49 -4.69 8.18 19.41
CA LEU A 49 -5.84 7.58 18.71
C LEU A 49 -6.28 6.29 19.40
N SER A 50 -7.59 6.13 19.58
CA SER A 50 -8.16 4.84 19.97
C SER A 50 -8.11 3.82 18.81
N PRO A 51 -8.18 2.51 19.11
CA PRO A 51 -8.27 1.48 18.07
C PRO A 51 -9.47 1.68 17.11
N GLU A 52 -10.59 2.18 17.63
CA GLU A 52 -11.80 2.45 16.85
C GLU A 52 -11.60 3.65 15.91
N GLU A 53 -10.96 4.72 16.39
CA GLU A 53 -10.62 5.88 15.57
C GLU A 53 -9.64 5.51 14.47
N LEU A 54 -8.60 4.73 14.79
CA LEU A 54 -7.64 4.24 13.81
C LEU A 54 -8.33 3.38 12.75
N THR A 55 -9.21 2.47 13.16
CA THR A 55 -9.99 1.64 12.24
C THR A 55 -10.88 2.48 11.33
N ARG A 56 -11.52 3.52 11.87
CA ARG A 56 -12.36 4.43 11.10
C ARG A 56 -11.56 5.21 10.07
N ILE A 57 -10.41 5.76 10.48
CA ILE A 57 -9.49 6.48 9.58
C ILE A 57 -9.02 5.56 8.45
N CYS A 58 -8.62 4.32 8.77
CA CYS A 58 -8.19 3.36 7.76
C CYS A 58 -9.31 3.07 6.74
N ARG A 59 -10.52 2.77 7.21
CA ARG A 59 -11.62 2.31 6.35
C ARG A 59 -12.35 3.41 5.59
N GLU A 60 -12.43 4.61 6.14
CA GLU A 60 -13.26 5.69 5.59
C GLU A 60 -12.46 6.76 4.86
N LEU A 61 -11.14 6.83 5.06
CA LEU A 61 -10.29 7.87 4.48
C LEU A 61 -9.08 7.32 3.73
N VAL A 62 -8.36 6.37 4.32
CA VAL A 62 -7.03 5.97 3.83
C VAL A 62 -7.09 4.88 2.76
N VAL A 63 -8.02 3.94 2.88
CA VAL A 63 -8.17 2.79 1.98
C VAL A 63 -9.35 3.02 1.04
N ASP A 64 -9.17 2.82 -0.27
CA ASP A 64 -10.29 2.57 -1.18
C ASP A 64 -10.79 1.13 -0.96
N PRO A 65 -11.98 0.93 -0.37
CA PRO A 65 -12.45 -0.40 0.02
C PRO A 65 -12.81 -1.29 -1.17
N VAL A 66 -12.84 -0.77 -2.40
CA VAL A 66 -13.10 -1.57 -3.60
C VAL A 66 -11.83 -2.31 -4.00
N ILE A 67 -10.71 -1.59 -4.09
CA ILE A 67 -9.48 -2.08 -4.71
C ILE A 67 -8.30 -2.28 -3.75
N GLN A 68 -8.33 -1.68 -2.56
CA GLN A 68 -7.24 -1.70 -1.58
C GLN A 68 -7.66 -2.40 -0.27
N GLU A 69 -6.66 -2.80 0.52
CA GLU A 69 -6.79 -3.33 1.89
C GLU A 69 -5.64 -2.85 2.80
#